data_AF-A0A7V8DKX2-F1
#
_entry.id   AF-A0A7V8DKX2-F1
#
_cell.length_a   1.000
_cell.length_b   1.000
_cell.length_c   1.000
_cell.angle_alpha   90.00
_cell.angle_beta   90.00
_cell.angle_gamma   90.00
#
_symmetry.space_group_name_H-M   'P 1'
#
loop_
_entity.id
_entity.type
_entity.pdbx_description
1 polymer ?
#
loop_
_entity_poly.entity_id
_entity_poly.type
_entity_poly.pdbx_seq_one_letter_code
_entity_poly.pdbx_strand_id
1 'polypeptide(L)'
;MSQLGLSRTALDLIKSFEGFRAKAAPIASGAYTIGYGHKATAREGQQITREQAEELLRWDLRPVEDAVRQTCLAPLTQPQFDALVSFAFNIGVENYRKSDVLQHLNQGEPIAAALAISAWRRASFNGKIIIVDALVRRRAAEVSLFLETIGPRPAAPTSVIEPKLDYAAALLVPKNSEIRQAVPINGSGDFTLAQTKPQPADEVATANVGLTPFPEAELQPDEAPVQSEDLAQIEAANQQDLQANPPANDLVAEAKSDAASEPAAKAKPLDAFKGQGVELKAPAPEPIDYSTYIMWAIFAAGLIALVYGLSQLSALGWLNAQSMPANTDDKSTAYWLVSAAGLLSTIVCGYALLREKK
;
A
#
# COMPACT_ATOMS: atom_id res chain seq x y z
N MET A 1 2.53 24.03 8.99
CA MET A 1 2.07 22.65 9.24
C MET A 1 3.15 21.96 10.03
N SER A 2 2.83 21.35 11.17
CA SER A 2 3.78 20.50 11.89
C SER A 2 4.34 19.46 10.92
N GLN A 3 5.66 19.36 10.79
CA GLN A 3 6.25 18.28 9.99
C GLN A 3 5.87 16.95 10.65
N LEU A 4 5.02 16.17 9.97
CA LEU A 4 4.74 14.79 10.36
C LEU A 4 6.03 14.00 10.22
N GLY A 5 6.42 13.32 11.29
CA GLY A 5 7.59 12.45 11.35
C GLY A 5 7.18 11.05 11.80
N LEU A 6 8.00 10.05 11.50
CA LEU A 6 7.70 8.66 11.85
C LEU A 6 7.47 8.49 13.37
N SER A 7 6.29 8.02 13.76
CA SER A 7 5.98 7.75 15.16
C SER A 7 6.62 6.45 15.68
N ARG A 8 6.60 6.25 17.01
CA ARG A 8 7.03 4.99 17.61
C ARG A 8 6.15 3.81 17.19
N THR A 9 4.83 4.03 17.11
CA THR A 9 3.86 3.03 16.66
C THR A 9 4.17 2.53 15.25
N ALA A 10 4.48 3.45 14.33
CA ALA A 10 4.86 3.12 12.95
C ALA A 10 6.13 2.27 12.89
N LEU A 11 7.14 2.69 13.66
CA LEU A 11 8.41 2.00 13.72
C LEU A 11 8.26 0.58 14.29
N ASP A 12 7.49 0.40 15.34
CA ASP A 12 7.23 -0.91 15.94
C ASP A 12 6.42 -1.81 15.00
N LEU A 13 5.45 -1.24 14.27
CA LEU A 13 4.72 -1.94 13.20
C LEU A 13 5.67 -2.46 12.11
N ILE A 14 6.53 -1.60 11.57
CA ILE A 14 7.50 -1.99 10.53
C ILE A 14 8.45 -3.07 11.06
N LYS A 15 9.02 -2.89 12.26
CA LYS A 15 9.91 -3.88 12.90
C LYS A 15 9.26 -5.25 13.05
N SER A 16 7.96 -5.30 13.34
CA SER A 16 7.22 -6.57 13.48
C SER A 16 7.15 -7.39 12.19
N PHE A 17 7.17 -6.73 11.02
CA PHE A 17 7.11 -7.41 9.72
C PHE A 17 8.47 -7.70 9.11
N GLU A 18 9.49 -6.87 9.35
CA GLU A 18 10.84 -7.09 8.81
C GLU A 18 11.61 -8.18 9.57
N GLY A 19 11.41 -8.25 10.89
CA GLY A 19 12.16 -9.14 11.77
C GLY A 19 13.60 -8.69 11.99
N PHE A 20 14.15 -8.98 13.17
CA PHE A 20 15.51 -8.57 13.56
C PHE A 20 16.56 -9.62 13.22
N ARG A 21 17.65 -9.20 12.55
CA ARG A 21 18.84 -10.02 12.28
C ARG A 21 20.08 -9.40 12.90
N ALA A 22 20.62 -10.03 13.95
CA ALA A 22 21.81 -9.56 14.65
C ALA A 22 23.10 -9.66 13.82
N LYS A 23 23.19 -10.63 12.91
CA LYS A 23 24.37 -10.88 12.08
C LYS A 23 24.04 -10.64 10.61
N ALA A 24 24.99 -10.09 9.86
CA ALA A 24 24.87 -9.94 8.42
C ALA A 24 24.73 -11.31 7.73
N ALA A 25 23.77 -11.43 6.82
CA ALA A 25 23.54 -12.63 6.03
C ALA A 25 23.61 -12.30 4.53
N PRO A 26 24.21 -13.17 3.70
CA PRO A 26 24.24 -12.97 2.27
C PRO A 26 22.84 -13.13 1.67
N ILE A 27 22.53 -12.31 0.66
CA ILE A 27 21.32 -12.44 -0.17
C ILE A 27 21.69 -12.96 -1.56
N ALA A 28 20.71 -13.42 -2.33
CA ALA A 28 20.94 -14.06 -3.64
C ALA A 28 21.72 -13.19 -4.65
N SER A 29 21.74 -11.87 -4.48
CA SER A 29 22.54 -10.96 -5.31
C SER A 29 24.02 -10.87 -4.95
N GLY A 30 24.47 -11.56 -3.89
CA GLY A 30 25.83 -11.47 -3.35
C GLY A 30 26.06 -10.30 -2.39
N ALA A 31 25.08 -9.42 -2.20
CA ALA A 31 25.10 -8.41 -1.15
C ALA A 31 24.75 -9.01 0.22
N TYR A 32 24.86 -8.21 1.29
CA TYR A 32 24.50 -8.60 2.64
C TYR A 32 23.25 -7.85 3.13
N THR A 33 22.51 -8.47 4.04
CA THR A 33 21.40 -7.86 4.78
C THR A 33 21.62 -7.99 6.29
N ILE A 34 21.30 -6.96 7.06
CA ILE A 34 21.47 -6.93 8.53
C ILE A 34 20.33 -6.14 9.20
N GLY A 35 20.07 -6.39 10.49
CA GLY A 35 19.05 -5.67 11.26
C GLY A 35 17.65 -5.95 10.74
N TYR A 36 16.89 -4.88 10.47
CA TYR A 36 15.54 -4.90 9.89
C TYR A 36 15.58 -4.76 8.37
N GLY A 37 16.40 -5.57 7.68
CA GLY A 37 16.47 -5.58 6.21
C GLY A 37 17.39 -4.53 5.57
N HIS A 38 18.28 -3.93 6.37
CA HIS A 38 19.25 -2.93 5.91
C HIS A 38 20.30 -3.54 4.99
N LYS A 39 20.57 -2.88 3.86
CA LYS A 39 21.51 -3.36 2.82
C LYS A 39 22.67 -2.41 2.52
N ALA A 40 22.48 -1.10 2.68
CA ALA A 40 23.41 -0.11 2.13
C ALA A 40 24.84 -0.19 2.73
N THR A 41 24.94 -0.47 4.03
CA THR A 41 26.23 -0.56 4.75
C THR A 41 26.53 -1.96 5.27
N ALA A 42 25.66 -2.94 4.98
CA ALA A 42 25.80 -4.31 5.47
C ALA A 42 27.02 -5.00 4.84
N ARG A 43 27.87 -5.62 5.67
CA ARG A 43 29.08 -6.33 5.25
C ARG A 43 29.24 -7.67 5.95
N GLU A 44 30.02 -8.56 5.35
CA GLU A 44 30.35 -9.85 5.94
C GLU A 44 30.95 -9.72 7.35
N GLY A 45 30.55 -10.61 8.26
CA GLY A 45 31.05 -10.63 9.63
C GLY A 45 30.50 -9.55 10.55
N GLN A 46 29.74 -8.58 10.03
CA GLN A 46 29.15 -7.50 10.84
C GLN A 46 28.09 -8.04 11.80
N GLN A 47 28.09 -7.54 13.03
CA GLN A 47 27.08 -7.80 14.04
C GLN A 47 26.60 -6.49 14.66
N ILE A 48 25.31 -6.40 14.95
CA ILE A 48 24.69 -5.20 15.51
C ILE A 48 23.70 -5.54 16.61
N THR A 49 23.48 -4.59 17.52
CA THR A 49 22.43 -4.66 18.55
C THR A 49 21.06 -4.26 17.98
N ARG A 50 19.99 -4.41 18.77
CA ARG A 50 18.64 -3.99 18.36
C ARG A 50 18.53 -2.48 18.22
N GLU A 51 19.24 -1.75 19.07
CA GLU A 51 19.28 -0.28 19.08
C GLU A 51 19.97 0.22 17.81
N GLN A 52 21.12 -0.37 17.46
CA GLN A 52 21.82 -0.07 16.21
C GLN A 52 20.98 -0.43 14.98
N ALA A 53 20.26 -1.56 15.01
CA ALA A 53 19.35 -1.93 13.93
C ALA A 53 18.17 -0.96 13.79
N GLU A 54 17.65 -0.42 14.90
CA GLU A 54 16.62 0.61 14.89
C GLU A 54 17.15 1.91 14.27
N GLU A 55 18.37 2.34 14.61
CA GLU A 55 19.00 3.51 14.00
C GLU A 55 19.17 3.35 12.49
N LEU A 56 19.62 2.18 12.03
CA LEU A 56 19.71 1.85 10.60
C LEU A 56 18.34 1.88 9.93
N LEU A 57 17.31 1.31 10.57
CA LEU A 57 15.94 1.35 10.04
C LEU A 57 15.43 2.79 9.92
N ARG A 58 15.68 3.64 10.91
CA ARG A 58 15.32 5.06 10.84
C ARG A 58 16.04 5.76 9.71
N TRP A 59 17.31 5.44 9.46
CA TRP A 59 18.06 5.98 8.34
C TRP A 59 17.45 5.55 6.98
N ASP A 60 17.10 4.27 6.84
CA ASP A 60 16.46 3.74 5.64
C ASP A 60 15.07 4.35 5.38
N LEU A 61 14.35 4.75 6.44
CA LEU A 61 13.00 5.31 6.33
C LEU A 61 12.95 6.79 5.97
N ARG A 62 14.02 7.57 6.20
CA ARG A 62 14.07 9.00 5.84
C ARG A 62 13.65 9.29 4.38
N PRO A 63 14.22 8.63 3.35
CA PRO A 63 13.79 8.88 1.97
C PRO A 63 12.34 8.47 1.71
N VAL A 64 11.79 7.52 2.47
CA VAL A 64 10.38 7.10 2.37
C VAL A 64 9.47 8.15 2.97
N GLU A 65 9.80 8.65 4.16
CA GLU A 65 9.09 9.77 4.80
C GLU A 65 9.05 11.00 3.90
N ASP A 66 10.20 11.36 3.32
CA ASP A 66 10.29 12.49 2.38
C ASP A 66 9.43 12.27 1.15
N ALA A 67 9.43 11.06 0.59
CA ALA A 67 8.59 10.75 -0.55
C ALA A 67 7.09 10.87 -0.23
N VAL A 68 6.65 10.39 0.93
CA VAL A 68 5.25 10.52 1.37
C VAL A 68 4.90 12.00 1.57
N ARG A 69 5.76 12.78 2.23
CA ARG A 69 5.55 14.23 2.45
C ARG A 69 5.48 15.02 1.13
N GLN A 70 6.30 14.67 0.14
CA GLN A 70 6.37 15.41 -1.11
C GLN A 70 5.23 15.09 -2.08
N THR A 71 4.66 13.88 -1.99
CA THR A 71 3.70 13.38 -2.99
C THR A 71 2.26 13.46 -2.50
N CYS A 72 2.02 13.42 -1.19
CA CYS A 72 0.69 13.60 -0.62
C CYS A 72 0.33 15.08 -0.57
N LEU A 73 -0.70 15.46 -1.31
CA LEU A 73 -1.23 16.82 -1.38
C LEU A 73 -2.37 17.03 -0.38
N ALA A 74 -3.05 15.96 0.03
CA ALA A 74 -4.10 16.00 1.04
C ALA A 74 -3.51 16.15 2.46
N PRO A 75 -4.22 16.82 3.38
CA PRO A 75 -3.82 16.88 4.78
C PRO A 75 -3.87 15.48 5.41
N LEU A 76 -2.78 15.10 6.08
CA LEU A 76 -2.66 13.80 6.73
C LEU A 76 -2.74 13.92 8.25
N THR A 77 -3.39 12.94 8.85
CA THR A 77 -3.25 12.65 10.27
C THR A 77 -1.96 11.86 10.53
N GLN A 78 -1.48 11.85 11.78
CA GLN A 78 -0.28 11.09 12.14
C GLN A 78 -0.42 9.57 11.84
N PRO A 79 -1.52 8.89 12.21
CA PRO A 79 -1.69 7.47 11.88
C PRO A 79 -1.73 7.17 10.38
N GLN A 80 -2.34 8.05 9.58
CA GLN A 80 -2.32 7.93 8.12
C GLN A 80 -0.91 8.06 7.56
N PHE A 81 -0.15 9.06 8.01
CA PHE A 81 1.24 9.24 7.59
C PHE A 81 2.08 8.00 7.94
N ASP A 82 1.96 7.51 9.17
CA ASP A 82 2.67 6.33 9.66
C ASP A 82 2.37 5.06 8.83
N ALA A 83 1.08 4.83 8.53
CA ALA A 83 0.66 3.71 7.70
C ALA A 83 1.19 3.82 6.26
N LEU A 84 1.17 5.02 5.66
CA LEU A 84 1.69 5.26 4.32
C LEU A 84 3.21 5.05 4.25
N VAL A 85 3.95 5.44 5.29
CA VAL A 85 5.40 5.18 5.37
C VAL A 85 5.68 3.68 5.46
N SER A 86 4.96 2.92 6.30
CA SER A 86 5.09 1.45 6.35
C SER A 86 4.78 0.80 5.00
N PHE A 87 3.71 1.26 4.36
CA PHE A 87 3.26 0.77 3.07
C PHE A 87 4.30 1.04 1.98
N ALA A 88 4.74 2.30 1.83
CA ALA A 88 5.70 2.73 0.83
C ALA A 88 7.09 2.09 1.04
N PHE A 89 7.50 1.86 2.29
CA PHE A 89 8.72 1.12 2.59
C PHE A 89 8.68 -0.32 2.05
N ASN A 90 7.51 -0.98 2.17
CA ASN A 90 7.37 -2.36 1.72
C ASN A 90 7.25 -2.51 0.20
N ILE A 91 6.42 -1.69 -0.45
CA ILE A 91 6.22 -1.81 -1.91
C ILE A 91 7.28 -1.06 -2.71
N GLY A 92 8.07 -0.19 -2.05
CA GLY A 92 9.02 0.72 -2.66
C GLY A 92 8.38 2.04 -3.08
N VAL A 93 9.16 3.11 -2.97
CA VAL A 93 8.72 4.50 -3.23
C VAL A 93 8.18 4.69 -4.66
N GLU A 94 8.77 4.03 -5.65
CA GLU A 94 8.33 4.14 -7.05
C GLU A 94 6.94 3.53 -7.28
N ASN A 95 6.66 2.40 -6.64
CA ASN A 95 5.33 1.79 -6.72
C ASN A 95 4.32 2.62 -5.96
N TYR A 96 4.70 3.17 -4.80
CA TYR A 96 3.85 4.09 -4.03
C TYR A 96 3.44 5.31 -4.85
N ARG A 97 4.39 5.97 -5.52
CA ARG A 97 4.13 7.14 -6.38
C ARG A 97 3.14 6.90 -7.51
N LYS A 98 3.05 5.66 -8.01
CA LYS A 98 2.16 5.25 -9.11
C LYS A 98 0.92 4.52 -8.63
N SER A 99 0.75 4.39 -7.31
CA SER A 99 -0.32 3.57 -6.73
C SER A 99 -1.66 4.31 -6.73
N ASP A 100 -2.74 3.53 -6.89
CA ASP A 100 -4.11 4.01 -6.72
C ASP A 100 -4.32 4.57 -5.30
N VAL A 101 -3.55 4.10 -4.31
CA VAL A 101 -3.56 4.62 -2.93
C VAL A 101 -3.28 6.12 -2.90
N LEU A 102 -2.19 6.56 -3.55
CA LEU A 102 -1.82 7.96 -3.60
C LEU A 102 -2.84 8.78 -4.42
N GLN A 103 -3.35 8.20 -5.51
CA GLN A 103 -4.37 8.84 -6.34
C GLN A 103 -5.65 9.13 -5.54
N HIS A 104 -6.22 8.12 -4.89
CA HIS A 104 -7.41 8.27 -4.05
C HIS A 104 -7.18 9.25 -2.90
N LEU A 105 -6.02 9.17 -2.26
CA LEU A 105 -5.67 10.05 -1.16
C LEU A 105 -5.62 11.52 -1.59
N ASN A 106 -4.96 11.81 -2.72
CA ASN A 106 -4.88 13.16 -3.29
C ASN A 106 -6.23 13.69 -3.82
N GLN A 107 -7.18 12.79 -4.10
CA GLN A 107 -8.56 13.13 -4.43
C GLN A 107 -9.44 13.35 -3.18
N GLY A 108 -8.89 13.18 -1.97
CA GLY A 108 -9.64 13.31 -0.73
C GLY A 108 -10.52 12.10 -0.40
N GLU A 109 -10.18 10.92 -0.92
CA GLU A 109 -10.92 9.67 -0.74
C GLU A 109 -10.14 8.69 0.17
N PRO A 110 -10.03 8.94 1.49
CA PRO A 110 -9.22 8.10 2.38
C PRO A 110 -9.73 6.66 2.50
N ILE A 111 -11.05 6.44 2.41
CA ILE A 111 -11.62 5.08 2.45
C ILE A 111 -11.23 4.27 1.21
N ALA A 112 -11.26 4.89 0.02
CA ALA A 112 -10.83 4.25 -1.21
C ALA A 112 -9.32 3.96 -1.17
N ALA A 113 -8.50 4.88 -0.64
CA ALA A 113 -7.08 4.66 -0.42
C ALA A 113 -6.80 3.46 0.51
N ALA A 114 -7.55 3.33 1.62
CA ALA A 114 -7.43 2.20 2.54
C ALA A 114 -7.77 0.85 1.88
N LEU A 115 -8.81 0.82 1.05
CA LEU A 115 -9.15 -0.38 0.28
C LEU A 115 -8.06 -0.71 -0.76
N ALA A 116 -7.50 0.31 -1.42
CA ALA A 116 -6.41 0.15 -2.36
C ALA A 116 -5.14 -0.41 -1.70
N ILE A 117 -4.82 -0.03 -0.45
CA ILE A 117 -3.70 -0.63 0.32
C ILE A 117 -3.88 -2.15 0.43
N SER A 118 -5.11 -2.62 0.69
CA SER A 118 -5.42 -4.06 0.82
C SER A 118 -5.18 -4.87 -0.46
N ALA A 119 -5.16 -4.23 -1.63
CA ALA A 119 -4.92 -4.88 -2.92
C ALA A 119 -3.44 -5.31 -3.11
N TRP A 120 -2.49 -4.68 -2.40
CA TRP A 120 -1.04 -4.93 -2.51
C TRP A 120 -0.58 -6.17 -1.72
N ARG A 121 -1.21 -7.31 -2.03
CA ARG A 121 -0.99 -8.62 -1.36
C ARG A 121 -0.47 -9.73 -2.29
N ARG A 122 -0.22 -9.39 -3.55
CA ARG A 122 0.23 -10.33 -4.60
C ARG A 122 1.74 -10.20 -4.80
N ALA A 123 2.40 -11.32 -5.05
CA ALA A 123 3.80 -11.37 -5.44
C ALA A 123 3.99 -12.35 -6.61
N SER A 124 5.03 -12.13 -7.42
CA SER A 124 5.45 -13.08 -8.46
C SER A 124 6.46 -14.05 -7.88
N PHE A 125 6.19 -15.35 -7.98
CA PHE A 125 7.10 -16.42 -7.59
C PHE A 125 7.14 -17.49 -8.68
N ASN A 126 8.33 -17.77 -9.22
CA ASN A 126 8.53 -18.73 -10.31
C ASN A 126 7.58 -18.51 -11.51
N GLY A 127 7.36 -17.25 -11.90
CA GLY A 127 6.49 -16.87 -13.02
C GLY A 127 4.99 -16.96 -12.74
N LYS A 128 4.58 -17.34 -11.52
CA LYS A 128 3.18 -17.39 -11.09
C LYS A 128 2.89 -16.26 -10.11
N ILE A 129 1.72 -15.64 -10.24
CA ILE A 129 1.27 -14.64 -9.27
C ILE A 129 0.50 -15.33 -8.16
N ILE A 130 1.00 -15.23 -6.94
CA ILE A 130 0.40 -15.80 -5.73
C ILE A 130 -0.02 -14.71 -4.75
N ILE A 131 -1.00 -15.02 -3.89
CA ILE A 131 -1.32 -14.19 -2.74
C ILE A 131 -0.44 -14.62 -1.57
N VAL A 132 0.27 -13.67 -0.96
CA VAL A 132 1.17 -13.94 0.16
C VAL A 132 0.46 -13.60 1.46
N ASP A 133 0.24 -14.60 2.32
CA ASP A 133 -0.48 -14.43 3.59
C ASP A 133 0.15 -13.36 4.50
N ALA A 134 1.49 -13.32 4.57
CA ALA A 134 2.21 -12.29 5.32
C ALA A 134 1.89 -10.87 4.82
N LEU A 135 1.73 -10.68 3.50
CA LEU A 135 1.33 -9.38 2.95
C LEU A 135 -0.13 -9.07 3.27
N VAL A 136 -1.02 -10.06 3.26
CA VAL A 136 -2.42 -9.86 3.69
C VAL A 136 -2.48 -9.31 5.11
N ARG A 137 -1.76 -9.94 6.05
CA ARG A 137 -1.69 -9.49 7.45
C ARG A 137 -1.05 -8.11 7.59
N ARG A 138 0.02 -7.84 6.83
CA ARG A 138 0.66 -6.53 6.80
C ARG A 138 -0.29 -5.44 6.33
N ARG A 139 -1.00 -5.64 5.22
CA ARG A 139 -1.97 -4.67 4.72
C ARG A 139 -3.12 -4.46 5.68
N ALA A 140 -3.62 -5.51 6.34
CA ALA A 140 -4.66 -5.35 7.35
C ALA A 140 -4.20 -4.44 8.52
N ALA A 141 -2.98 -4.64 9.01
CA ALA A 141 -2.44 -3.81 10.09
C ALA A 141 -2.17 -2.35 9.64
N GLU A 142 -1.65 -2.14 8.43
CA GLU A 142 -1.45 -0.82 7.85
C GLU A 142 -2.79 -0.09 7.62
N VAL A 143 -3.81 -0.77 7.12
CA VAL A 143 -5.16 -0.22 6.94
C VAL A 143 -5.81 0.12 8.29
N SER A 144 -5.65 -0.75 9.29
CA SER A 144 -6.13 -0.47 10.64
C SER A 144 -5.48 0.78 11.21
N LEU A 145 -4.16 0.94 11.04
CA LEU A 145 -3.45 2.15 11.48
C LEU A 145 -3.87 3.38 10.67
N PHE A 146 -4.08 3.24 9.37
CA PHE A 146 -4.50 4.33 8.48
C PHE A 146 -5.90 4.88 8.82
N LEU A 147 -6.82 4.00 9.25
CA LEU A 147 -8.18 4.35 9.62
C LEU A 147 -8.35 4.67 11.11
N GLU A 148 -7.25 4.68 11.88
CA GLU A 148 -7.28 4.98 13.31
C GLU A 148 -7.64 6.46 13.57
N THR A 149 -8.35 6.71 14.67
CA THR A 149 -8.77 8.07 15.05
C THR A 149 -7.69 8.80 15.82
N ILE A 150 -7.65 10.13 15.68
CA ILE A 150 -6.88 10.98 16.59
C ILE A 150 -7.67 11.08 17.91
N GLY A 151 -7.17 10.45 18.97
CA GLY A 151 -7.81 10.46 20.29
C GLY A 151 -8.53 9.14 20.61
N PRO A 152 -9.45 9.14 21.59
CA PRO A 152 -10.15 7.92 22.01
C PRO A 152 -11.06 7.40 20.90
N ARG A 153 -11.08 6.07 20.73
CA ARG A 153 -11.97 5.43 19.76
C ARG A 153 -13.43 5.69 20.14
N PRO A 154 -14.27 6.15 19.22
CA PRO A 154 -15.70 6.31 19.50
C PRO A 154 -16.34 4.94 19.75
N ALA A 155 -17.23 4.88 20.76
CA ALA A 155 -18.00 3.67 21.01
C ALA A 155 -18.96 3.40 19.86
N ALA A 156 -18.94 2.18 19.31
CA ALA A 156 -19.89 1.76 18.31
C ALA A 156 -21.29 1.65 18.96
N PRO A 157 -22.35 2.26 18.39
CA PRO A 157 -23.70 2.22 18.95
C PRO A 157 -24.41 0.89 18.64
N THR A 158 -23.74 -0.25 18.83
CA THR A 158 -24.24 -1.59 18.45
C THR A 158 -25.50 -1.99 19.21
N SER A 159 -25.71 -1.45 20.41
CA SER A 159 -26.94 -1.67 21.19
C SER A 159 -28.16 -0.92 20.64
N VAL A 160 -27.95 0.11 19.82
CA VAL A 160 -29.00 0.98 19.27
C VAL A 160 -29.18 0.77 17.77
N ILE A 161 -28.11 0.43 17.06
CA ILE A 161 -28.08 0.34 15.60
C ILE A 161 -27.60 -1.05 15.20
N GLU A 162 -28.47 -1.77 14.50
CA GLU A 162 -28.14 -3.07 13.92
C GLU A 162 -27.23 -2.90 12.69
N PRO A 163 -26.10 -3.63 12.61
CA PRO A 163 -25.22 -3.60 11.46
C PRO A 163 -25.88 -4.28 10.25
N LYS A 164 -25.89 -3.60 9.10
CA LYS A 164 -26.34 -4.16 7.82
C LYS A 164 -25.17 -4.41 6.88
N LEU A 165 -25.26 -5.47 6.08
CA LEU A 165 -24.25 -5.79 5.08
C LEU A 165 -24.22 -4.71 3.99
N ASP A 166 -23.04 -4.14 3.76
CA ASP A 166 -22.79 -3.32 2.58
C ASP A 166 -22.55 -4.23 1.37
N TYR A 167 -23.58 -4.40 0.55
CA TYR A 167 -23.50 -5.21 -0.67
C TYR A 167 -22.51 -4.66 -1.70
N ALA A 168 -22.28 -3.34 -1.73
CA ALA A 168 -21.33 -2.75 -2.67
C ALA A 168 -19.90 -3.17 -2.31
N ALA A 169 -19.56 -3.16 -1.02
CA ALA A 169 -18.27 -3.65 -0.53
C ALA A 169 -18.13 -5.18 -0.71
N ALA A 170 -19.21 -5.95 -0.51
CA ALA A 170 -19.18 -7.41 -0.61
C ALA A 170 -18.88 -7.93 -2.03
N LEU A 171 -19.23 -7.18 -3.08
CA LEU A 171 -18.98 -7.57 -4.47
C LEU A 171 -17.49 -7.56 -4.87
N LEU A 172 -16.65 -6.83 -4.14
CA LEU A 172 -15.22 -6.70 -4.42
C LEU A 172 -14.39 -7.91 -3.97
N VAL A 173 -14.99 -8.86 -3.24
CA VAL A 173 -14.31 -10.08 -2.78
C VAL A 173 -14.43 -11.18 -3.84
N PRO A 174 -13.32 -11.68 -4.43
CA PRO A 174 -13.39 -12.74 -5.41
C PRO A 174 -13.95 -14.03 -4.77
N LYS A 175 -14.99 -14.61 -5.37
CA LYS A 175 -15.67 -15.82 -4.89
C LYS A 175 -14.79 -17.07 -4.87
N ASN A 176 -13.72 -17.11 -5.67
CA ASN A 176 -12.71 -18.16 -5.66
C ASN A 176 -11.36 -17.58 -5.23
N SER A 177 -11.05 -17.66 -3.94
CA SER A 177 -9.68 -17.53 -3.46
C SER A 177 -8.99 -18.89 -3.51
N GLU A 178 -8.82 -19.43 -4.72
CA GLU A 178 -7.93 -20.57 -4.87
C GLU A 178 -6.50 -20.14 -4.54
N ILE A 179 -5.86 -20.96 -3.71
CA ILE A 179 -4.47 -20.88 -3.21
C ILE A 179 -4.29 -19.98 -1.97
N ARG A 180 -4.69 -20.53 -0.80
CA ARG A 180 -4.05 -20.21 0.48
C ARG A 180 -2.86 -21.17 0.66
N GLN A 181 -1.65 -20.72 0.36
CA GLN A 181 -0.43 -21.40 0.80
C GLN A 181 0.26 -20.54 1.85
N ALA A 182 0.20 -20.99 3.10
CA ALA A 182 1.01 -20.42 4.16
C ALA A 182 2.47 -20.79 3.88
N VAL A 183 3.33 -19.81 3.62
CA VAL A 183 4.77 -20.02 3.55
C VAL A 183 5.34 -19.76 4.95
N PRO A 184 5.72 -20.79 5.73
CA PRO A 184 6.45 -20.57 6.97
C PRO A 184 7.88 -20.10 6.63
N ILE A 185 8.28 -18.95 7.18
CA ILE A 185 9.64 -18.43 7.03
C ILE A 185 10.51 -19.05 8.13
N ASN A 186 11.12 -20.21 7.85
CA ASN A 186 12.28 -20.66 8.61
C ASN A 186 13.54 -20.16 7.92
N GLY A 187 14.45 -19.54 8.68
CA GLY A 187 15.61 -18.76 8.21
C GLY A 187 16.70 -19.50 7.44
N SER A 188 16.43 -20.66 6.86
CA SER A 188 17.25 -21.35 5.88
C SER A 188 16.54 -21.24 4.54
N GLY A 189 17.17 -20.65 3.53
CA GLY A 189 16.57 -20.30 2.23
C GLY A 189 16.07 -21.45 1.35
N ASP A 190 15.61 -22.55 1.92
CA ASP A 190 14.95 -23.65 1.25
C ASP A 190 13.42 -23.51 1.38
N PHE A 191 12.79 -23.02 0.30
CA PHE A 191 11.34 -22.90 0.19
C PHE A 191 10.77 -24.17 -0.45
N THR A 192 10.10 -25.02 0.34
CA THR A 192 9.27 -26.10 -0.20
C THR A 192 7.83 -25.64 -0.40
N LEU A 193 7.31 -25.82 -1.61
CA LEU A 193 5.93 -25.52 -1.96
C LEU A 193 5.00 -26.56 -1.31
N ALA A 194 4.55 -26.31 -0.09
CA ALA A 194 3.52 -27.13 0.53
C ALA A 194 2.16 -26.84 -0.14
N GLN A 195 1.70 -27.78 -0.97
CA GLN A 195 0.34 -27.80 -1.48
C GLN A 195 -0.60 -28.28 -0.37
N THR A 196 -1.13 -27.37 0.45
CA THR A 196 -2.34 -27.70 1.21
C THR A 196 -3.53 -27.66 0.25
N LYS A 197 -3.90 -28.84 -0.27
CA LYS A 197 -5.19 -29.07 -0.92
C LYS A 197 -6.29 -28.65 0.07
N PRO A 198 -7.30 -27.86 -0.34
CA PRO A 198 -8.46 -27.65 0.51
C PRO A 198 -9.09 -29.02 0.76
N GLN A 199 -9.13 -29.43 2.03
CA GLN A 199 -9.77 -30.67 2.42
C GLN A 199 -11.27 -30.50 2.16
N PRO A 200 -11.92 -31.43 1.41
CA PRO A 200 -13.37 -31.37 1.24
C PRO A 200 -14.02 -31.38 2.63
N ALA A 201 -15.06 -30.56 2.79
CA ALA A 201 -15.73 -30.34 4.07
C ALA A 201 -16.21 -31.64 4.76
N ASP A 202 -16.37 -32.71 3.99
CA ASP A 202 -16.83 -34.02 4.45
C ASP A 202 -15.77 -34.80 5.25
N GLU A 203 -14.48 -34.45 5.16
CA GLU A 203 -13.40 -35.20 5.83
C GLU A 203 -13.00 -34.63 7.20
N VAL A 204 -13.48 -33.42 7.54
CA VAL A 204 -13.27 -32.81 8.88
C VAL A 204 -14.35 -33.26 9.87
N ALA A 205 -15.45 -33.83 9.37
CA ALA A 205 -16.58 -34.28 10.19
C ALA A 205 -16.32 -35.59 10.97
N THR A 206 -15.28 -36.36 10.64
CA THR A 206 -15.02 -37.67 11.27
C THR A 206 -13.87 -37.68 12.29
N ALA A 207 -13.21 -36.55 12.54
CA ALA A 207 -12.09 -36.47 13.49
C ALA A 207 -12.45 -35.86 14.86
N ASN A 208 -13.68 -35.38 15.08
CA ASN A 208 -14.15 -34.89 16.38
C ASN A 208 -15.16 -35.88 16.99
N VAL A 209 -14.65 -37.00 17.52
CA VAL A 209 -15.39 -37.78 18.51
C VAL A 209 -15.24 -37.06 19.85
N GLY A 210 -16.31 -36.41 20.31
CA GLY A 210 -16.36 -35.82 21.66
C GLY A 210 -17.12 -34.50 21.79
N LEU A 211 -18.20 -34.29 21.06
CA LEU A 211 -19.20 -33.28 21.45
C LEU A 211 -20.39 -34.04 22.04
N THR A 212 -20.51 -34.02 23.36
CA THR A 212 -21.77 -34.40 24.00
C THR A 212 -22.86 -33.43 23.55
N PRO A 213 -24.09 -33.90 23.25
CA PRO A 213 -25.19 -33.03 22.89
C PRO A 213 -25.49 -32.04 24.03
N PHE A 214 -25.79 -30.79 23.67
CA PHE A 214 -26.38 -29.84 24.63
C PHE A 214 -27.67 -30.45 25.20
N PRO A 215 -27.87 -30.47 26.53
CA PRO A 215 -29.12 -30.95 27.09
C PRO A 215 -30.23 -29.97 26.68
N GLU A 216 -31.27 -30.54 26.08
CA GLU A 216 -32.54 -29.88 25.78
C GLU A 216 -33.18 -29.45 27.11
N ALA A 217 -33.14 -28.16 27.40
CA ALA A 217 -33.76 -27.61 28.59
C ALA A 217 -35.28 -27.63 28.42
N GLU A 218 -35.97 -28.54 29.11
CA GLU A 218 -37.41 -28.47 29.33
C GLU A 218 -37.77 -27.12 29.97
N LEU A 219 -38.67 -26.39 29.32
CA LEU A 219 -39.30 -25.19 29.87
C LEU A 219 -40.08 -25.57 31.14
N GLN A 220 -39.61 -25.10 32.30
CA GLN A 220 -40.42 -25.03 33.52
C GLN A 220 -40.96 -23.60 33.72
N PRO A 221 -42.24 -23.43 34.12
CA PRO A 221 -42.86 -22.11 34.23
C PRO A 221 -42.62 -21.46 35.62
N ASP A 222 -42.48 -20.13 35.58
CA ASP A 222 -42.60 -19.14 36.66
C ASP A 222 -41.72 -19.32 37.93
N GLU A 223 -40.63 -18.54 38.00
CA GLU A 223 -40.09 -18.03 39.26
C GLU A 223 -39.90 -16.49 39.20
N ALA A 224 -40.21 -15.86 40.34
CA ALA A 224 -40.51 -14.45 40.60
C ALA A 224 -39.38 -13.43 40.26
N PRO A 225 -39.67 -12.12 40.17
CA PRO A 225 -38.70 -11.10 39.80
C PRO A 225 -37.56 -10.96 40.83
N VAL A 226 -36.33 -10.93 40.32
CA VAL A 226 -35.08 -10.71 41.05
C VAL A 226 -35.16 -9.41 41.86
N GLN A 227 -34.87 -9.50 43.17
CA GLN A 227 -34.93 -8.35 44.07
C GLN A 227 -33.70 -7.44 43.91
N SER A 228 -33.90 -6.15 44.20
CA SER A 228 -32.94 -5.05 44.02
C SER A 228 -31.63 -5.15 44.80
N GLU A 229 -31.45 -6.17 45.64
CA GLU A 229 -30.25 -6.38 46.43
C GLU A 229 -29.12 -7.09 45.63
N ASP A 230 -29.45 -7.82 44.56
CA ASP A 230 -28.46 -8.49 43.70
C ASP A 230 -27.74 -7.52 42.73
N LEU A 231 -28.40 -6.43 42.33
CA LEU A 231 -27.80 -5.38 41.50
C LEU A 231 -26.70 -4.62 42.24
N ALA A 232 -26.86 -4.41 43.56
CA ALA A 232 -25.86 -3.75 44.38
C ALA A 232 -24.60 -4.61 44.59
N GLN A 233 -24.75 -5.94 44.66
CA GLN A 233 -23.61 -6.85 44.75
C GLN A 233 -22.84 -6.96 43.43
N ILE A 234 -23.54 -6.88 42.29
CA ILE A 234 -22.91 -6.86 40.96
C ILE A 234 -22.16 -5.53 40.72
N GLU A 235 -22.72 -4.40 41.14
CA GLU A 235 -22.03 -3.10 41.06
C GLU A 235 -20.81 -3.02 42.00
N ALA A 236 -20.91 -3.59 43.22
CA ALA A 236 -19.78 -3.65 44.15
C ALA A 236 -18.64 -4.55 43.63
N ALA A 237 -18.96 -5.67 43.00
CA ALA A 237 -17.97 -6.55 42.37
C ALA A 237 -17.27 -5.86 41.18
N ASN A 238 -18.02 -5.14 40.34
CA ASN A 238 -17.45 -4.38 39.23
C ASN A 238 -16.58 -3.20 39.69
N GLN A 239 -16.91 -2.56 40.82
CA GLN A 239 -16.08 -1.50 41.42
C GLN A 239 -14.79 -2.05 42.05
N GLN A 240 -14.83 -3.25 42.64
CA GLN A 240 -13.64 -3.94 43.14
C GLN A 240 -12.68 -4.35 42.01
N ASP A 241 -13.19 -4.84 40.88
CA ASP A 241 -12.35 -5.17 39.72
C ASP A 241 -11.71 -3.92 39.07
N LEU A 242 -12.41 -2.79 39.06
CA LEU A 242 -11.84 -1.50 38.59
C LEU A 242 -10.75 -0.95 39.52
N GLN A 243 -10.78 -1.27 40.81
CA GLN A 243 -9.74 -0.90 41.77
C GLN A 243 -8.56 -1.88 41.78
N ALA A 244 -8.82 -3.17 41.54
CA ALA A 244 -7.81 -4.21 41.46
C ALA A 244 -7.01 -4.17 40.14
N ASN A 245 -7.61 -3.65 39.06
CA ASN A 245 -6.99 -3.61 37.74
C ASN A 245 -7.39 -2.30 36.99
N PRO A 246 -6.82 -1.15 37.38
CA PRO A 246 -7.12 0.10 36.71
C PRO A 246 -6.69 0.03 35.22
N PRO A 247 -7.47 0.57 34.27
CA PRO A 247 -7.05 0.63 32.88
C PRO A 247 -5.74 1.43 32.79
N ALA A 248 -4.74 0.86 32.13
CA ALA A 248 -3.41 1.48 31.98
C ALA A 248 -3.54 2.86 31.33
N ASN A 249 -3.51 3.89 32.17
CA ASN A 249 -3.65 5.29 31.79
C ASN A 249 -2.49 6.09 32.38
N ASP A 250 -1.26 5.65 32.13
CA ASP A 250 -0.04 6.37 32.49
C ASP A 250 0.72 6.76 31.21
N LEU A 251 0.27 7.82 30.52
CA LEU A 251 1.13 8.62 29.62
C LEU A 251 0.69 10.09 29.49
N VAL A 252 0.01 10.71 30.48
CA VAL A 252 -0.36 12.15 30.39
C VAL A 252 -0.16 12.97 31.68
N ALA A 253 0.41 12.43 32.76
CA ALA A 253 0.50 13.16 34.03
C ALA A 253 1.92 13.33 34.59
N GLU A 254 2.90 13.69 33.76
CA GLU A 254 4.20 14.25 34.23
C GLU A 254 4.78 15.23 33.21
N ALA A 255 3.95 16.21 32.81
CA ALA A 255 4.38 17.35 32.00
C ALA A 255 3.74 18.63 32.53
N LYS A 256 4.10 19.03 33.77
CA LYS A 256 4.01 20.42 34.27
C LYS A 256 4.58 20.55 35.70
N SER A 257 5.89 20.44 35.84
CA SER A 257 6.68 21.28 36.76
C SER A 257 8.15 21.15 36.37
N ASP A 258 8.87 22.27 36.46
CA ASP A 258 10.33 22.39 36.32
C ASP A 258 10.84 22.91 34.97
N ALA A 259 10.45 24.17 34.71
CA ALA A 259 11.32 25.13 34.05
C ALA A 259 12.22 25.80 35.11
N ALA A 260 13.47 25.36 35.28
CA ALA A 260 14.59 26.16 35.80
C ALA A 260 15.96 25.44 35.66
N SER A 261 16.86 26.05 34.87
CA SER A 261 18.34 26.12 35.00
C SER A 261 19.23 24.85 35.14
N GLU A 262 19.94 24.55 34.03
CA GLU A 262 21.39 24.17 33.88
C GLU A 262 22.03 22.92 34.54
N PRO A 263 23.20 22.41 34.06
CA PRO A 263 23.91 22.62 32.78
C PRO A 263 24.25 21.32 32.01
N ALA A 264 24.63 21.50 30.73
CA ALA A 264 25.05 20.45 29.81
C ALA A 264 26.31 19.69 30.28
N ALA A 265 26.15 18.40 30.56
CA ALA A 265 27.25 17.45 30.69
C ALA A 265 27.73 17.00 29.30
N LYS A 266 28.99 17.32 29.01
CA LYS A 266 29.72 17.05 27.76
C LYS A 266 29.69 15.56 27.38
N ALA A 267 28.95 15.22 26.32
CA ALA A 267 29.20 14.00 25.56
C ALA A 267 30.28 14.29 24.49
N LYS A 268 31.31 13.44 24.47
CA LYS A 268 32.50 13.55 23.62
C LYS A 268 32.11 13.37 22.14
N PRO A 269 32.51 14.26 21.21
CA PRO A 269 32.31 14.02 19.79
C PRO A 269 33.21 12.89 19.30
N LEU A 270 32.70 12.03 18.42
CA LEU A 270 33.48 11.07 17.64
C LEU A 270 34.28 11.86 16.59
N ASP A 271 35.50 12.26 16.97
CA ASP A 271 36.45 12.90 16.08
C ASP A 271 37.11 11.90 15.11
N ALA A 272 37.18 12.35 13.85
CA ALA A 272 38.19 12.05 12.83
C ALA A 272 38.17 10.69 12.10
N PHE A 273 37.42 10.63 10.98
CA PHE A 273 37.98 10.07 9.74
C PHE A 273 38.54 11.21 8.88
N LYS A 274 39.82 11.55 9.11
CA LYS A 274 40.62 12.36 8.18
C LYS A 274 41.30 11.40 7.21
N GLY A 275 40.96 11.48 5.93
CA GLY A 275 41.63 10.74 4.87
C GLY A 275 41.16 11.15 3.48
N GLN A 276 41.99 11.98 2.83
CA GLN A 276 42.01 12.33 1.39
C GLN A 276 40.88 13.23 0.86
N GLY A 277 41.19 14.53 0.81
CA GLY A 277 40.45 15.49 -0.03
C GLY A 277 40.69 15.19 -1.50
N VAL A 278 39.61 14.83 -2.20
CA VAL A 278 39.50 14.97 -3.65
C VAL A 278 38.61 16.18 -3.89
N GLU A 279 39.22 17.28 -4.32
CA GLU A 279 38.52 18.48 -4.73
C GLU A 279 37.74 18.19 -6.03
N LEU A 280 36.46 17.86 -5.89
CA LEU A 280 35.56 17.68 -7.03
C LEU A 280 35.15 19.07 -7.54
N LYS A 281 35.87 19.54 -8.56
CA LYS A 281 35.47 20.67 -9.39
C LYS A 281 34.15 20.30 -10.09
N ALA A 282 33.07 21.01 -9.74
CA ALA A 282 31.78 20.86 -10.41
C ALA A 282 31.93 21.12 -11.93
N PRO A 283 31.47 20.22 -12.81
CA PRO A 283 31.45 20.51 -14.24
C PRO A 283 30.42 21.61 -14.53
N ALA A 284 30.80 22.55 -15.41
CA ALA A 284 29.92 23.62 -15.87
C ALA A 284 28.66 23.03 -16.54
N PRO A 285 27.48 23.67 -16.40
CA PRO A 285 26.27 23.17 -17.03
C PRO A 285 26.40 23.21 -18.55
N GLU A 286 26.27 22.06 -19.21
CA GLU A 286 26.22 22.00 -20.66
C GLU A 286 24.90 22.62 -21.18
N PRO A 287 24.91 23.35 -22.30
CA PRO A 287 23.72 23.93 -22.88
C PRO A 287 22.74 22.83 -23.33
N ILE A 288 21.52 22.89 -22.82
CA ILE A 288 20.44 21.98 -23.18
C ILE A 288 20.05 22.23 -24.65
N ASP A 289 20.22 21.23 -25.52
CA ASP A 289 19.81 21.30 -26.92
C ASP A 289 18.30 21.07 -27.06
N TYR A 290 17.56 22.15 -27.29
CA TYR A 290 16.11 22.15 -27.47
C TYR A 290 15.66 21.69 -28.87
N SER A 291 16.59 21.44 -29.81
CA SER A 291 16.29 21.05 -31.19
C SER A 291 15.48 19.75 -31.28
N THR A 292 15.80 18.76 -30.46
CA THR A 292 15.07 17.48 -30.43
C THR A 292 13.66 17.63 -29.86
N TYR A 293 13.47 18.48 -28.85
CA TYR A 293 12.15 18.75 -28.28
C TYR A 293 11.23 19.50 -29.26
N ILE A 294 11.78 20.46 -30.00
CA ILE A 294 11.02 21.19 -31.03
C ILE A 294 10.60 20.23 -32.16
N MET A 295 11.47 19.30 -32.57
CA MET A 295 11.11 18.28 -33.57
C MET A 295 10.00 17.33 -33.07
N TRP A 296 10.04 16.90 -31.81
CA TRP A 296 8.97 16.08 -31.23
C TRP A 296 7.64 16.85 -31.10
N ALA A 297 7.68 18.14 -30.76
CA ALA A 297 6.49 18.98 -30.68
C ALA A 297 5.82 19.19 -32.05
N ILE A 298 6.61 19.41 -33.10
CA ILE A 298 6.11 19.52 -34.49
C ILE A 298 5.50 18.18 -34.94
N PHE A 299 6.14 17.06 -34.60
CA PHE A 299 5.64 15.73 -34.94
C PHE A 299 4.30 15.42 -34.24
N ALA A 300 4.19 15.76 -32.95
CA ALA A 300 2.96 15.59 -32.19
C ALA A 300 1.82 16.48 -32.72
N ALA A 301 2.10 17.74 -33.06
CA ALA A 301 1.12 18.64 -33.66
C ALA A 301 0.65 18.13 -35.04
N GLY A 302 1.55 17.59 -35.85
CA GLY A 302 1.23 16.96 -37.14
C GLY A 302 0.34 15.73 -36.98
N LEU A 303 0.59 14.88 -35.98
CA LEU A 303 -0.23 13.70 -35.70
C LEU A 303 -1.66 14.09 -35.26
N ILE A 304 -1.77 15.12 -34.42
CA ILE A 304 -3.07 15.64 -33.96
C ILE A 304 -3.86 16.22 -35.14
N ALA A 305 -3.21 16.99 -36.02
CA ALA A 305 -3.84 17.54 -37.22
C ALA A 305 -4.28 16.45 -38.21
N LEU A 306 -3.50 15.37 -38.35
CA LEU A 306 -3.85 14.21 -39.17
C LEU A 306 -5.10 13.49 -38.64
N VAL A 307 -5.15 13.24 -37.32
CA VAL A 307 -6.31 12.59 -36.68
C VAL A 307 -7.56 13.47 -36.81
N TYR A 308 -7.42 14.79 -36.62
CA TYR A 308 -8.52 15.73 -36.83
C TYR A 308 -8.98 15.78 -38.29
N GLY A 309 -8.05 15.79 -39.26
CA GLY A 309 -8.37 15.79 -40.68
C GLY A 309 -9.10 14.52 -41.13
N LEU A 310 -8.66 13.36 -40.64
CA LEU A 310 -9.33 12.07 -40.89
C LEU A 310 -10.73 12.02 -40.26
N SER A 311 -10.90 12.59 -39.07
CA SER A 311 -12.22 12.71 -38.43
C SER A 311 -13.16 13.60 -39.25
N GLN A 312 -12.70 14.75 -39.76
CA GLN A 312 -13.51 15.64 -40.59
C GLN A 312 -13.87 15.03 -41.96
N LEU A 313 -12.94 14.30 -42.59
CA LEU A 313 -13.20 13.57 -43.83
C LEU A 313 -14.21 12.44 -43.63
N SER A 314 -14.18 11.76 -42.48
CA SER A 314 -15.19 10.74 -42.14
C SER A 314 -16.58 11.35 -41.93
N ALA A 315 -16.66 12.54 -41.32
CA ALA A 315 -17.91 13.27 -41.13
C ALA A 315 -18.51 13.76 -42.46
N LEU A 316 -17.67 14.30 -43.36
CA LEU A 316 -18.09 14.71 -44.70
C LEU A 316 -18.51 13.52 -45.58
N GLY A 317 -17.80 12.39 -45.49
CA GLY A 317 -18.16 11.15 -46.17
C GLY A 317 -19.51 10.58 -45.70
N TRP A 318 -19.79 10.68 -44.39
CA TRP A 318 -21.07 10.26 -43.82
C TRP A 318 -22.23 11.16 -44.25
N LEU A 319 -22.01 12.48 -44.34
CA LEU A 319 -23.02 13.43 -44.80
C LEU A 319 -23.39 13.23 -46.29
N ASN A 320 -22.39 12.97 -47.14
CA ASN A 320 -22.62 12.69 -48.57
C ASN A 320 -23.30 11.32 -48.81
N ALA A 321 -23.06 10.33 -47.94
CA ALA A 321 -23.69 9.01 -48.02
C ALA A 321 -25.21 9.03 -47.66
N GLN A 322 -25.66 10.04 -46.90
CA GLN A 322 -27.07 10.24 -46.57
C GLN A 322 -27.87 10.85 -47.71
N SER A 323 -27.24 11.60 -48.61
CA SER A 323 -27.90 12.22 -49.77
C SER A 323 -28.09 11.31 -50.99
N MET A 324 -27.62 10.05 -50.96
CA MET A 324 -27.76 9.12 -52.09
C MET A 324 -28.99 8.20 -51.99
N PRO A 325 -29.74 7.99 -53.09
CA PRO A 325 -30.95 7.16 -53.10
C PRO A 325 -30.63 5.69 -52.77
N ALA A 326 -31.59 5.02 -52.12
CA ALA A 326 -31.43 3.69 -51.56
C ALA A 326 -31.47 2.60 -52.65
N ASN A 327 -30.31 2.22 -53.19
CA ASN A 327 -30.10 0.91 -53.80
C ASN A 327 -28.83 0.27 -53.20
N THR A 328 -28.94 -0.97 -52.76
CA THR A 328 -28.17 -1.51 -51.63
C THR A 328 -26.78 -2.08 -51.94
N ASP A 329 -26.30 -2.01 -53.18
CA ASP A 329 -24.94 -2.52 -53.51
C ASP A 329 -23.88 -1.42 -53.70
N ASP A 330 -24.26 -0.15 -53.84
CA ASP A 330 -23.32 0.92 -54.22
C ASP A 330 -22.71 1.68 -53.02
N LYS A 331 -23.32 1.52 -51.82
CA LYS A 331 -22.85 2.22 -50.61
C LYS A 331 -21.62 1.56 -49.97
N SER A 332 -21.48 0.24 -50.10
CA SER A 332 -20.35 -0.50 -49.53
C SER A 332 -19.09 -0.34 -50.39
N THR A 333 -19.23 -0.36 -51.72
CA THR A 333 -18.15 -0.11 -52.68
C THR A 333 -17.60 1.31 -52.56
N ALA A 334 -18.46 2.32 -52.41
CA ALA A 334 -18.03 3.69 -52.16
C ALA A 334 -17.24 3.84 -50.84
N TYR A 335 -17.68 3.16 -49.77
CA TYR A 335 -16.98 3.18 -48.48
C TYR A 335 -15.61 2.50 -48.54
N TRP A 336 -15.51 1.38 -49.28
CA TRP A 336 -14.25 0.69 -49.53
C TRP A 336 -13.28 1.53 -50.37
N LEU A 337 -13.75 2.21 -51.41
CA LEU A 337 -12.92 3.06 -52.27
C LEU A 337 -12.36 4.28 -51.52
N VAL A 338 -13.18 4.95 -50.70
CA VAL A 338 -12.74 6.10 -49.89
C VAL A 338 -11.73 5.65 -48.82
N SER A 339 -11.97 4.49 -48.19
CA SER A 339 -11.04 3.94 -47.19
C SER A 339 -9.71 3.50 -47.82
N ALA A 340 -9.74 2.88 -49.00
CA ALA A 340 -8.55 2.46 -49.73
C ALA A 340 -7.72 3.66 -50.22
N ALA A 341 -8.36 4.74 -50.69
CA ALA A 341 -7.68 5.97 -51.10
C ALA A 341 -6.98 6.66 -49.91
N GLY A 342 -7.61 6.68 -48.72
CA GLY A 342 -6.99 7.22 -47.51
C GLY A 342 -5.73 6.45 -47.08
N LEU A 343 -5.74 5.12 -47.23
CA LEU A 343 -4.63 4.25 -46.87
C LEU A 343 -3.45 4.35 -47.86
N LEU A 344 -3.74 4.50 -49.15
CA LEU A 344 -2.73 4.78 -50.18
C LEU A 344 -2.07 6.14 -50.00
N SER A 345 -2.85 7.18 -49.65
CA SER A 345 -2.32 8.53 -49.38
C SER A 345 -1.36 8.54 -48.18
N THR A 346 -1.66 7.80 -47.11
CA THR A 346 -0.79 7.69 -45.93
C THR A 346 0.50 6.94 -46.22
N ILE A 347 0.44 5.88 -47.04
CA ILE A 347 1.64 5.14 -47.47
C ILE A 347 2.53 6.04 -48.35
N VAL A 348 1.96 6.79 -49.30
CA VAL A 348 2.72 7.69 -50.18
C VAL A 348 3.35 8.85 -49.39
N CYS A 349 2.62 9.45 -48.44
CA CYS A 349 3.18 10.47 -47.55
C CYS A 349 4.29 9.92 -46.63
N GLY A 350 4.10 8.73 -46.07
CA GLY A 350 5.13 8.06 -45.27
C GLY A 350 6.40 7.76 -46.08
N TYR A 351 6.23 7.33 -47.34
CA TYR A 351 7.34 7.02 -48.23
C TYR A 351 8.08 8.29 -48.71
N ALA A 352 7.38 9.40 -48.95
CA ALA A 352 7.98 10.68 -49.30
C ALA A 352 8.84 11.25 -48.14
N LEU A 353 8.34 11.17 -46.90
CA LEU A 353 9.08 11.61 -45.70
C LEU A 353 10.29 10.72 -45.39
N LEU A 354 10.25 9.44 -45.74
CA LEU A 354 11.39 8.53 -45.63
C LEU A 354 12.47 8.78 -46.71
N ARG A 355 12.08 9.32 -47.86
CA ARG A 355 13.00 9.61 -48.98
C ARG A 355 13.82 10.89 -48.78
N GLU A 356 13.29 11.89 -48.06
CA GLU A 356 14.02 13.12 -47.72
C GLU A 356 15.06 12.95 -46.59
N LYS A 357 15.09 11.79 -45.92
CA LYS A 357 16.06 11.46 -44.86
C LYS A 357 17.27 10.64 -45.32
N LYS A 358 17.41 10.38 -46.63
CA LYS A 358 18.64 9.88 -47.27
C LYS A 358 19.23 10.99 -48.11
#